data_AF-A0A8I5YV60-F1
#
_entry.id   AF-A0A8I5YV60-F1
#
_cell.length_a   1.000
_cell.length_b   1.000
_cell.length_c   1.000
_cell.angle_alpha   90.00
_cell.angle_beta   90.00
_cell.angle_gamma   90.00
#
_symmetry.space_group_name_H-M   'P 1'
#
loop_
_entity.id
_entity.type
_entity.pdbx_description
1 polymer ?
#
loop_
_entity_poly.entity_id
_entity_poly.type
_entity_poly.pdbx_seq_one_letter_code
_entity_poly.pdbx_strand_id
1 'polypeptide(L)'
;MDMEHSLRKTNLELMGRWAGGRTARGRESDGGWPPGLARAMTPDKGKVAAGPPVTFPLQPLTQEPDCLNGQLHWRAGGGGMTRLPSVSGFPGSDEKVFEVHVRPKKLVVEPKGSLEVNCSTTCNQPEVGGLETSLDKILLDQRAHWKHYLVSNISHDAVLQCHFTCSGKQESMNSNVSVYQPPRQVILTLQPTWVAVGKSFTIECRVPTVEPLDSLTLFLFRGNETLHNQTFGKAAPALQEATATFSSTAHREDGHHNFSCLAVLDLMSRGGNIFHKYSAPKMLEIYEPVSDSQMVIIVTVVSVLLFLFVTSVLLCFIFSQHWRQRRTGTYGVRAAWRRLPQAFRP
;
A
#
# COMPACT_ATOMS: atom_id res chain seq x y z
N MET A 1 28.53 6.93 -39.08
CA MET A 1 28.45 5.65 -39.81
C MET A 1 29.28 4.65 -39.03
N ASP A 2 28.69 3.47 -38.84
CA ASP A 2 29.21 2.27 -38.17
C ASP A 2 29.42 2.31 -36.66
N MET A 3 28.46 1.73 -35.93
CA MET A 3 28.64 0.60 -35.00
C MET A 3 27.32 0.30 -34.24
N GLU A 4 26.22 0.11 -34.97
CA GLU A 4 24.89 -0.25 -34.39
C GLU A 4 24.40 -1.63 -34.86
N HIS A 5 25.27 -2.50 -35.39
CA HIS A 5 24.83 -3.67 -36.14
C HIS A 5 25.48 -5.01 -35.74
N SER A 6 25.78 -5.21 -34.44
CA SER A 6 26.43 -6.44 -33.97
C SER A 6 25.85 -7.07 -32.69
N LEU A 7 24.60 -6.82 -32.30
CA LEU A 7 23.98 -7.55 -31.16
C LEU A 7 22.48 -7.94 -31.34
N ARG A 8 21.93 -7.87 -32.57
CA ARG A 8 20.56 -8.34 -32.89
C ARG A 8 20.49 -9.69 -33.63
N LYS A 9 21.47 -10.58 -33.44
CA LYS A 9 21.47 -11.92 -34.06
C LYS A 9 21.99 -13.02 -33.13
N THR A 10 21.31 -13.24 -32.01
CA THR A 10 21.42 -14.50 -31.23
C THR A 10 20.27 -14.58 -30.22
N ASN A 11 19.02 -14.81 -30.68
CA ASN A 11 17.97 -15.39 -29.84
C ASN A 11 16.71 -15.82 -30.63
N LEU A 12 16.90 -16.40 -31.81
CA LEU A 12 15.80 -16.94 -32.62
C LEU A 12 16.14 -18.32 -33.21
N GLU A 13 16.72 -19.21 -32.40
CA GLU A 13 16.98 -20.62 -32.81
C GLU A 13 16.84 -21.67 -31.68
N LEU A 14 16.16 -21.38 -30.56
CA LEU A 14 15.96 -22.38 -29.49
C LEU A 14 14.49 -22.64 -29.09
N MET A 15 13.51 -22.16 -29.85
CA MET A 15 12.08 -22.45 -29.67
C MET A 15 11.52 -23.24 -30.85
N GLY A 16 11.95 -24.51 -31.02
CA GLY A 16 11.40 -25.36 -32.08
C GLY A 16 11.99 -26.76 -32.15
N ARG A 17 11.54 -27.64 -31.25
CA ARG A 17 11.58 -29.13 -31.24
C ARG A 17 11.41 -29.50 -29.75
N TRP A 18 10.28 -30.04 -29.29
CA TRP A 18 9.89 -31.44 -29.44
C TRP A 18 8.37 -31.57 -29.24
N ALA A 19 7.66 -31.91 -30.30
CA ALA A 19 6.39 -32.63 -30.24
C ALA A 19 6.71 -34.11 -30.50
N GLY A 20 6.31 -35.00 -29.60
CA GLY A 20 6.52 -36.44 -29.74
C GLY A 20 6.08 -37.18 -28.49
N GLY A 21 4.87 -37.74 -28.53
CA GLY A 21 4.16 -38.27 -27.37
C GLY A 21 4.72 -39.56 -26.76
N ARG A 22 4.17 -39.88 -25.58
CA ARG A 22 3.95 -41.25 -25.13
C ARG A 22 2.87 -41.27 -24.05
N THR A 23 1.78 -41.94 -24.36
CA THR A 23 0.75 -42.40 -23.44
C THR A 23 1.34 -43.43 -22.49
N ALA A 24 1.31 -43.16 -21.18
CA ALA A 24 1.61 -44.13 -20.14
C ALA A 24 0.35 -44.33 -19.28
N ARG A 25 -0.26 -45.48 -19.49
CA ARG A 25 -1.31 -46.10 -18.69
C ARG A 25 -0.68 -46.65 -17.41
N GLY A 26 -1.26 -46.38 -16.25
CA GLY A 26 -1.05 -47.24 -15.08
C GLY A 26 -1.10 -46.57 -13.72
N ARG A 27 -2.18 -46.91 -13.00
CA ARG A 27 -2.19 -47.46 -11.64
C ARG A 27 -2.72 -46.51 -10.55
N GLU A 28 -4.03 -46.64 -10.37
CA GLU A 28 -4.76 -46.54 -9.09
C GLU A 28 -3.89 -47.00 -7.91
N SER A 29 -3.81 -46.20 -6.86
CA SER A 29 -3.28 -46.63 -5.57
C SER A 29 -4.17 -46.04 -4.49
N ASP A 30 -5.15 -46.85 -4.11
CA ASP A 30 -5.89 -46.78 -2.86
C ASP A 30 -4.91 -46.74 -1.69
N GLY A 31 -4.86 -45.59 -1.01
CA GLY A 31 -4.13 -45.40 0.23
C GLY A 31 -5.12 -45.02 1.34
N GLY A 32 -5.70 -46.03 1.98
CA GLY A 32 -6.58 -45.88 3.12
C GLY A 32 -5.89 -45.20 4.31
N TRP A 33 -6.63 -44.30 4.95
CA TRP A 33 -6.27 -43.71 6.24
C TRP A 33 -6.43 -44.74 7.38
N PRO A 34 -5.44 -44.90 8.28
CA PRO A 34 -5.66 -45.57 9.54
C PRO A 34 -6.39 -44.62 10.53
N PRO A 35 -7.36 -45.12 11.33
CA PRO A 35 -8.07 -44.32 12.31
C PRO A 35 -7.31 -44.27 13.64
N GLY A 36 -7.41 -43.14 14.34
CA GLY A 36 -7.21 -43.12 15.79
C GLY A 36 -6.13 -42.15 16.28
N LEU A 37 -6.56 -40.94 16.64
CA LEU A 37 -6.28 -40.29 17.92
C LEU A 37 -6.99 -38.92 17.93
N ALA A 38 -8.30 -38.96 18.14
CA ALA A 38 -9.06 -37.78 18.54
C ALA A 38 -8.65 -37.43 19.98
N ARG A 39 -7.63 -36.57 20.13
CA ARG A 39 -7.32 -35.92 21.40
C ARG A 39 -7.99 -34.55 21.38
N ALA A 40 -9.13 -34.48 22.05
CA ALA A 40 -9.82 -33.24 22.35
C ALA A 40 -8.87 -32.29 23.10
N MET A 41 -8.50 -31.17 22.47
CA MET A 41 -7.90 -30.04 23.15
C MET A 41 -9.04 -29.20 23.72
N THR A 42 -9.31 -29.41 25.01
CA THR A 42 -10.12 -28.52 25.83
C THR A 42 -9.41 -27.17 25.99
N PRO A 43 -10.08 -26.02 25.80
CA PRO A 43 -9.48 -24.74 26.12
C PRO A 43 -9.40 -24.56 27.64
N ASP A 44 -8.20 -24.21 28.09
CA ASP A 44 -7.86 -23.87 29.46
C ASP A 44 -8.67 -22.64 29.92
N LYS A 45 -9.47 -22.80 30.98
CA LYS A 45 -10.25 -21.72 31.58
C LYS A 45 -9.37 -20.92 32.53
N GLY A 46 -8.68 -19.92 31.97
CA GLY A 46 -8.10 -18.83 32.75
C GLY A 46 -9.19 -18.04 33.48
N LYS A 47 -9.17 -18.09 34.81
CA LYS A 47 -10.04 -17.30 35.70
C LYS A 47 -9.76 -15.81 35.53
N VAL A 48 -10.72 -15.07 34.98
CA VAL A 48 -10.80 -13.60 35.12
C VAL A 48 -11.73 -13.31 36.29
N ALA A 49 -11.23 -12.57 37.29
CA ALA A 49 -12.00 -12.15 38.45
C ALA A 49 -13.07 -11.13 38.02
N ALA A 50 -14.33 -11.42 38.32
CA ALA A 50 -15.45 -10.50 38.14
C ALA A 50 -15.46 -9.46 39.26
N GLY A 51 -15.35 -8.17 38.90
CA GLY A 51 -15.67 -7.05 39.79
C GLY A 51 -17.19 -6.89 39.97
N PRO A 52 -17.64 -6.21 41.05
CA PRO A 52 -19.06 -6.11 41.38
C PRO A 52 -19.85 -5.24 40.38
N PRO A 53 -21.16 -5.47 40.22
CA PRO A 53 -21.98 -4.77 39.24
C PRO A 53 -22.30 -3.34 39.68
N VAL A 54 -22.01 -2.38 38.80
CA VAL A 54 -22.48 -0.99 38.96
C VAL A 54 -23.97 -0.96 38.57
N THR A 55 -24.82 -0.68 39.54
CA THR A 55 -26.27 -0.58 39.38
C THR A 55 -26.62 0.85 38.98
N PHE A 56 -27.11 1.06 37.75
CA PHE A 56 -27.73 2.31 37.34
C PHE A 56 -29.24 2.24 37.61
N PRO A 57 -29.83 3.22 38.34
CA PRO A 57 -31.28 3.23 38.55
C PRO A 57 -32.00 3.59 37.26
N LEU A 58 -32.90 2.68 36.83
CA LEU A 58 -33.90 2.88 35.79
C LEU A 58 -34.88 3.97 36.20
N GLN A 59 -35.02 5.02 35.38
CA GLN A 59 -36.16 5.93 35.44
C GLN A 59 -37.19 5.55 34.35
N PRO A 60 -38.50 5.49 34.66
CA PRO A 60 -39.52 5.09 33.70
C PRO A 60 -39.86 6.20 32.70
N LEU A 61 -40.08 5.78 31.45
CA LEU A 61 -40.80 6.52 30.42
C LEU A 61 -42.30 6.53 30.74
N THR A 62 -42.90 7.71 30.84
CA THR A 62 -44.35 7.91 30.69
C THR A 62 -44.64 9.14 29.84
N GLN A 63 -45.20 8.85 28.66
CA GLN A 63 -46.26 9.51 27.89
C GLN A 63 -46.32 11.04 27.72
N GLU A 64 -46.34 11.42 26.43
CA GLU A 64 -47.07 12.50 25.71
C GLU A 64 -47.61 13.76 26.43
N PRO A 65 -47.53 14.94 25.79
CA PRO A 65 -48.51 15.99 25.94
C PRO A 65 -49.53 15.97 24.79
N ASP A 66 -50.77 15.62 25.14
CA ASP A 66 -51.97 16.00 24.42
C ASP A 66 -52.09 17.53 24.34
N CYS A 67 -52.27 18.06 23.13
CA CYS A 67 -52.66 19.44 22.91
C CYS A 67 -54.18 19.58 23.03
N LEU A 68 -54.68 20.17 24.13
CA LEU A 68 -56.07 20.62 24.23
C LEU A 68 -56.19 21.83 25.19
N ASN A 69 -56.70 22.95 24.66
CA ASN A 69 -57.16 24.19 25.33
C ASN A 69 -56.09 24.97 26.11
N GLY A 70 -55.72 26.21 25.72
CA GLY A 70 -56.60 27.33 25.46
C GLY A 70 -56.81 28.13 26.76
N GLN A 71 -56.35 29.39 26.75
CA GLN A 71 -56.53 30.45 27.77
C GLN A 71 -55.42 30.61 28.84
N LEU A 72 -54.60 31.66 28.69
CA LEU A 72 -53.92 32.32 29.81
C LEU A 72 -54.24 33.81 29.77
N HIS A 73 -54.86 34.26 30.86
CA HIS A 73 -55.23 35.63 31.16
C HIS A 73 -54.01 36.56 31.25
N TRP A 74 -54.05 37.69 30.56
CA TRP A 74 -53.15 38.82 30.83
C TRP A 74 -53.81 39.75 31.84
N ARG A 75 -53.09 40.06 32.92
CA ARG A 75 -53.45 41.08 33.93
C ARG A 75 -53.60 42.45 33.25
N ALA A 76 -54.71 43.12 33.55
CA ALA A 76 -54.87 44.54 33.29
C ALA A 76 -53.89 45.35 34.16
N GLY A 77 -52.97 46.06 33.51
CA GLY A 77 -52.23 47.19 34.06
C GLY A 77 -52.49 48.38 33.14
N GLY A 78 -53.14 49.42 33.66
CA GLY A 78 -53.60 50.57 32.88
C GLY A 78 -52.47 51.47 32.39
N GLY A 79 -52.72 52.13 31.25
CA GLY A 79 -51.98 53.32 30.82
C GLY A 79 -51.83 53.44 29.30
N GLY A 80 -52.46 54.47 28.72
CA GLY A 80 -51.95 55.13 27.51
C GLY A 80 -52.55 54.69 26.16
N MET A 81 -53.43 55.54 25.64
CA MET A 81 -53.98 55.53 24.29
C MET A 81 -52.93 55.90 23.23
N THR A 82 -52.60 55.01 22.30
CA THR A 82 -52.14 55.38 20.95
C THR A 82 -52.41 54.25 19.94
N ARG A 83 -53.12 54.61 18.86
CA ARG A 83 -53.41 53.76 17.70
C ARG A 83 -52.17 53.53 16.86
N LEU A 84 -51.89 52.28 16.50
CA LEU A 84 -51.08 51.92 15.33
C LEU A 84 -51.73 50.73 14.60
N PRO A 85 -51.56 50.64 13.26
CA PRO A 85 -52.49 49.97 12.37
C PRO A 85 -52.30 48.46 12.32
N SER A 86 -53.41 47.77 12.05
CA SER A 86 -53.49 46.33 11.80
C SER A 86 -52.62 45.94 10.60
N VAL A 87 -51.51 45.24 10.86
CA VAL A 87 -50.80 44.51 9.82
C VAL A 87 -51.55 43.22 9.55
N SER A 88 -52.11 43.18 8.35
CA SER A 88 -52.73 42.04 7.69
C SER A 88 -51.81 40.81 7.63
N GLY A 89 -52.42 39.66 7.88
CA GLY A 89 -52.01 38.28 7.61
C GLY A 89 -50.60 38.01 7.10
N PHE A 90 -49.84 37.27 7.91
CA PHE A 90 -48.88 36.31 7.35
C PHE A 90 -49.68 35.10 6.83
N PRO A 91 -49.62 34.76 5.53
CA PRO A 91 -49.93 33.41 5.11
C PRO A 91 -48.73 32.57 5.55
N GLY A 92 -48.75 32.10 6.80
CA GLY A 92 -47.94 30.96 7.22
C GLY A 92 -48.47 29.73 6.51
N SER A 93 -48.15 29.60 5.22
CA SER A 93 -48.21 28.31 4.55
C SER A 93 -47.12 27.48 5.20
N ASP A 94 -47.49 26.66 6.19
CA ASP A 94 -46.72 25.50 6.58
C ASP A 94 -46.67 24.57 5.34
N GLU A 95 -45.80 24.92 4.40
CA GLU A 95 -45.50 24.13 3.22
C GLU A 95 -44.88 22.85 3.75
N LYS A 96 -45.70 21.80 3.87
CA LYS A 96 -45.26 20.48 4.32
C LYS A 96 -44.19 19.98 3.36
N VAL A 97 -42.94 20.14 3.77
CA VAL A 97 -41.78 19.57 3.09
C VAL A 97 -41.93 18.05 3.16
N PHE A 98 -41.99 17.40 2.00
CA PHE A 98 -41.99 15.95 1.92
C PHE A 98 -40.56 15.46 1.66
N GLU A 99 -40.29 14.21 2.02
CA GLU A 99 -38.97 13.61 1.89
C GLU A 99 -39.01 12.44 0.90
N VAL A 100 -37.85 12.19 0.29
CA VAL A 100 -37.59 11.03 -0.55
C VAL A 100 -36.53 10.17 0.11
N HIS A 101 -36.75 8.86 0.13
CA HIS A 101 -35.83 7.89 0.66
C HIS A 101 -35.48 6.86 -0.42
N VAL A 102 -34.25 6.38 -0.38
CA VAL A 102 -33.73 5.32 -1.24
C VAL A 102 -33.13 4.22 -0.37
N ARG A 103 -33.44 2.96 -0.70
CA ARG A 103 -32.86 1.78 -0.06
C ARG A 103 -32.35 0.80 -1.14
N PRO A 104 -31.10 0.34 -1.06
CA PRO A 104 -30.05 0.76 -0.12
C PRO A 104 -29.49 2.16 -0.46
N LYS A 105 -28.92 2.87 0.54
CA LYS A 105 -28.29 4.20 0.36
C LYS A 105 -26.87 4.13 -0.22
N LYS A 106 -26.16 3.05 0.08
CA LYS A 106 -24.83 2.72 -0.43
C LYS A 106 -24.78 1.23 -0.62
N LEU A 107 -24.23 0.79 -1.74
CA LEU A 107 -24.01 -0.62 -1.97
C LEU A 107 -22.78 -0.85 -2.82
N VAL A 108 -22.17 -2.01 -2.62
CA VAL A 108 -21.08 -2.50 -3.44
C VAL A 108 -21.50 -3.80 -4.11
N VAL A 109 -21.24 -3.90 -5.42
CA VAL A 109 -21.64 -5.05 -6.24
C VAL A 109 -20.44 -5.61 -6.99
N GLU A 110 -20.44 -6.93 -7.20
CA GLU A 110 -19.49 -7.54 -8.11
C GLU A 110 -19.78 -7.12 -9.56
N PRO A 111 -18.78 -7.17 -10.45
CA PRO A 111 -18.98 -6.81 -11.85
C PRO A 111 -20.06 -7.67 -12.50
N LYS A 112 -20.94 -7.03 -13.26
CA LYS A 112 -22.15 -7.63 -13.88
C LYS A 112 -23.19 -8.13 -12.88
N GLY A 113 -23.08 -7.74 -11.61
CA GLY A 113 -24.10 -7.98 -10.61
C GLY A 113 -25.40 -7.22 -10.90
N SER A 114 -26.43 -7.55 -10.12
CA SER A 114 -27.72 -6.88 -10.11
C SER A 114 -28.11 -6.45 -8.70
N LEU A 115 -28.91 -5.40 -8.59
CA LEU A 115 -29.36 -4.82 -7.34
C LEU A 115 -30.83 -4.43 -7.40
N GLU A 116 -31.57 -4.80 -6.36
CA GLU A 116 -32.89 -4.28 -6.03
C GLU A 116 -32.82 -2.93 -5.29
N VAL A 117 -33.60 -1.96 -5.75
CA VAL A 117 -33.61 -0.58 -5.26
C VAL A 117 -35.05 -0.14 -5.01
N ASN A 118 -35.34 0.30 -3.79
CA ASN A 118 -36.64 0.83 -3.39
C ASN A 118 -36.55 2.35 -3.18
N CYS A 119 -37.26 3.09 -4.02
CA CYS A 119 -37.48 4.52 -3.89
C CYS A 119 -38.83 4.75 -3.19
N SER A 120 -38.85 5.47 -2.07
CA SER A 120 -40.07 5.76 -1.31
C SER A 120 -40.20 7.24 -0.96
N THR A 121 -41.41 7.73 -0.73
CA THR A 121 -41.68 9.13 -0.36
C THR A 121 -42.68 9.25 0.78
N THR A 122 -42.58 10.32 1.57
CA THR A 122 -43.55 10.70 2.60
C THR A 122 -44.70 11.57 2.07
N CYS A 123 -44.71 11.90 0.77
CA CYS A 123 -45.80 12.65 0.14
C CYS A 123 -47.11 11.85 0.16
N ASN A 124 -48.22 12.51 0.54
CA ASN A 124 -49.56 11.89 0.61
C ASN A 124 -50.16 11.58 -0.77
N GLN A 125 -49.89 12.41 -1.77
CA GLN A 125 -50.43 12.27 -3.13
C GLN A 125 -49.33 12.58 -4.16
N PRO A 126 -48.40 11.65 -4.39
CA PRO A 126 -47.32 11.85 -5.35
C PRO A 126 -47.87 11.80 -6.77
N GLU A 127 -47.48 12.78 -7.59
CA GLU A 127 -47.92 12.90 -8.99
C GLU A 127 -47.04 12.04 -9.91
N VAL A 128 -45.72 12.23 -9.80
CA VAL A 128 -44.70 11.54 -10.60
C VAL A 128 -43.58 11.09 -9.68
N GLY A 129 -43.01 9.93 -9.96
CA GLY A 129 -41.82 9.47 -9.24
C GLY A 129 -41.09 8.41 -10.04
N GLY A 130 -39.79 8.32 -9.84
CA GLY A 130 -38.93 7.45 -10.62
C GLY A 130 -37.53 7.30 -10.06
N LEU A 131 -36.77 6.43 -10.71
CA LEU A 131 -35.35 6.25 -10.49
C LEU A 131 -34.63 6.70 -11.75
N GLU A 132 -33.72 7.66 -11.64
CA GLU A 132 -32.84 8.12 -12.73
C GLU A 132 -31.43 7.53 -12.56
N THR A 133 -30.87 6.98 -13.64
CA THR A 133 -29.54 6.34 -13.62
C THR A 133 -29.07 6.02 -15.04
N SER A 134 -27.74 5.95 -15.23
CA SER A 134 -27.08 5.48 -16.45
C SER A 134 -27.14 3.96 -16.64
N LEU A 135 -27.56 3.21 -15.61
CA LEU A 135 -27.61 1.75 -15.63
C LEU A 135 -28.96 1.21 -16.13
N ASP A 136 -28.94 -0.01 -16.65
CA ASP A 136 -30.16 -0.70 -17.08
C ASP A 136 -31.04 -1.01 -15.87
N LYS A 137 -32.30 -0.55 -15.91
CA LYS A 137 -33.28 -0.74 -14.83
C LYS A 137 -34.60 -1.31 -15.36
N ILE A 138 -35.20 -2.19 -14.58
CA ILE A 138 -36.56 -2.67 -14.79
C ILE A 138 -37.40 -2.35 -13.56
N LEU A 139 -38.66 -1.96 -13.75
CA LEU A 139 -39.61 -1.77 -12.66
C LEU A 139 -40.20 -3.14 -12.29
N LEU A 140 -40.01 -3.56 -11.04
CA LEU A 140 -40.53 -4.82 -10.53
C LEU A 140 -41.94 -4.66 -9.94
N ASP A 141 -42.10 -3.67 -9.07
CA ASP A 141 -43.36 -3.40 -8.37
C ASP A 141 -43.49 -1.90 -8.07
N GLN A 142 -44.72 -1.42 -7.92
CA GLN A 142 -44.98 -0.02 -7.59
C GLN A 142 -46.28 0.16 -6.80
N ARG A 143 -46.25 1.14 -5.90
CA ARG A 143 -47.41 1.72 -5.24
C ARG A 143 -47.34 3.24 -5.32
N ALA A 144 -48.36 3.93 -4.83
CA ALA A 144 -48.39 5.39 -4.81
C ALA A 144 -47.12 5.98 -4.17
N HIS A 145 -46.75 5.52 -2.97
CA HIS A 145 -45.67 6.11 -2.18
C HIS A 145 -44.30 5.45 -2.38
N TRP A 146 -44.18 4.39 -3.18
CA TRP A 146 -42.91 3.73 -3.41
C TRP A 146 -42.84 2.97 -4.73
N LYS A 147 -41.64 2.83 -5.27
CA LYS A 147 -41.35 2.10 -6.50
C LYS A 147 -40.12 1.22 -6.31
N HIS A 148 -40.21 -0.02 -6.78
CA HIS A 148 -39.18 -1.03 -6.64
C HIS A 148 -38.59 -1.40 -8.00
N TYR A 149 -37.28 -1.25 -8.13
CA TYR A 149 -36.54 -1.43 -9.36
C TYR A 149 -35.50 -2.54 -9.20
N LEU A 150 -35.24 -3.28 -10.27
CA LEU A 150 -34.03 -4.09 -10.41
C LEU A 150 -33.09 -3.38 -11.39
N VAL A 151 -31.92 -2.99 -10.89
CA VAL A 151 -30.82 -2.46 -11.69
C VAL A 151 -29.88 -3.62 -12.01
N SER A 152 -29.50 -3.79 -13.26
CA SER A 152 -28.76 -4.97 -13.72
C SER A 152 -27.52 -4.62 -14.54
N ASN A 153 -26.65 -5.62 -14.75
CA ASN A 153 -25.45 -5.52 -15.58
C ASN A 153 -24.51 -4.37 -15.16
N ILE A 154 -24.31 -4.22 -13.85
CA ILE A 154 -23.55 -3.11 -13.27
C ILE A 154 -22.06 -3.34 -13.53
N SER A 155 -21.46 -2.48 -14.34
CA SER A 155 -20.05 -2.62 -14.79
C SER A 155 -19.12 -1.54 -14.27
N HIS A 156 -19.65 -0.42 -13.78
CA HIS A 156 -18.92 0.73 -13.29
C HIS A 156 -19.70 1.42 -12.17
N ASP A 157 -19.00 2.23 -11.37
CA ASP A 157 -19.60 3.07 -10.34
C ASP A 157 -20.65 4.01 -10.94
N ALA A 158 -21.82 4.07 -10.32
CA ALA A 158 -22.95 4.86 -10.80
C ALA A 158 -23.74 5.47 -9.64
N VAL A 159 -24.42 6.57 -9.94
CA VAL A 159 -25.34 7.24 -9.00
C VAL A 159 -26.78 6.90 -9.41
N LEU A 160 -27.56 6.47 -8.44
CA LEU A 160 -28.99 6.24 -8.55
C LEU A 160 -29.72 7.43 -7.91
N GLN A 161 -30.53 8.15 -8.69
CA GLN A 161 -31.30 9.28 -8.18
C GLN A 161 -32.79 8.95 -8.14
N CYS A 162 -33.30 8.67 -6.95
CA CYS A 162 -34.75 8.56 -6.74
C CYS A 162 -35.34 9.97 -6.68
N HIS A 163 -36.43 10.22 -7.40
CA HIS A 163 -37.14 11.51 -7.35
C HIS A 163 -38.64 11.30 -7.24
N PHE A 164 -39.31 12.24 -6.58
CA PHE A 164 -40.77 12.32 -6.51
C PHE A 164 -41.23 13.77 -6.60
N THR A 165 -42.36 13.99 -7.26
CA THR A 165 -43.02 15.29 -7.40
C THR A 165 -44.35 15.26 -6.64
N CYS A 166 -44.54 16.24 -5.76
CA CYS A 166 -45.69 16.38 -4.89
C CYS A 166 -46.18 17.84 -4.96
N SER A 167 -47.43 18.07 -5.38
CA SER A 167 -48.04 19.41 -5.46
C SER A 167 -47.16 20.41 -6.23
N GLY A 168 -46.61 19.97 -7.37
CA GLY A 168 -45.71 20.77 -8.21
C GLY A 168 -44.27 20.95 -7.69
N LYS A 169 -43.91 20.44 -6.51
CA LYS A 169 -42.53 20.48 -5.98
C LYS A 169 -41.84 19.13 -6.14
N GLN A 170 -40.62 19.10 -6.65
CA GLN A 170 -39.83 17.89 -6.83
C GLN A 170 -38.71 17.79 -5.78
N GLU A 171 -38.63 16.64 -5.13
CA GLU A 171 -37.54 16.29 -4.21
C GLU A 171 -36.82 15.04 -4.72
N SER A 172 -35.54 14.90 -4.38
CA SER A 172 -34.72 13.79 -4.83
C SER A 172 -33.71 13.32 -3.79
N MET A 173 -33.36 12.05 -3.86
CA MET A 173 -32.37 11.42 -2.99
C MET A 173 -31.45 10.52 -3.81
N ASN A 174 -30.16 10.67 -3.58
CA ASN A 174 -29.14 9.91 -4.29
C ASN A 174 -28.70 8.68 -3.48
N SER A 175 -28.40 7.60 -4.19
CA SER A 175 -27.71 6.42 -3.70
C SER A 175 -26.51 6.13 -4.59
N ASN A 176 -25.38 5.77 -3.98
CA ASN A 176 -24.16 5.46 -4.71
C ASN A 176 -24.00 3.95 -4.81
N VAL A 177 -23.80 3.47 -6.02
CA VAL A 177 -23.43 2.09 -6.30
C VAL A 177 -21.97 2.06 -6.72
N SER A 178 -21.18 1.25 -6.04
CA SER A 178 -19.78 1.01 -6.42
C SER A 178 -19.58 -0.42 -6.88
N VAL A 179 -18.74 -0.60 -7.90
CA VAL A 179 -18.26 -1.90 -8.32
C VAL A 179 -16.97 -2.20 -7.58
N TYR A 180 -16.79 -3.46 -7.16
CA TYR A 180 -15.54 -3.88 -6.54
C TYR A 180 -14.96 -5.11 -7.20
N GLN A 181 -13.64 -5.21 -7.10
CA GLN A 181 -12.89 -6.39 -7.45
C GLN A 181 -11.95 -6.72 -6.28
N PRO A 182 -12.16 -7.84 -5.57
CA PRO A 182 -11.33 -8.19 -4.42
C PRO A 182 -9.91 -8.59 -4.88
N PRO A 183 -8.89 -8.42 -4.03
CA PRO A 183 -7.52 -8.79 -4.36
C PRO A 183 -7.39 -10.32 -4.49
N ARG A 184 -7.39 -10.83 -5.72
CA ARG A 184 -7.25 -12.27 -5.99
C ARG A 184 -5.80 -12.74 -5.93
N GLN A 185 -4.87 -11.86 -6.31
CA GLN A 185 -3.45 -12.13 -6.39
C GLN A 185 -2.65 -11.00 -5.74
N VAL A 186 -1.70 -11.38 -4.88
CA VAL A 186 -0.76 -10.46 -4.23
C VAL A 186 0.64 -11.02 -4.44
N ILE A 187 1.50 -10.24 -5.08
CA ILE A 187 2.84 -10.65 -5.49
C ILE A 187 3.84 -9.84 -4.69
N LEU A 188 4.73 -10.53 -3.99
CA LEU A 188 5.85 -9.92 -3.28
C LEU A 188 7.14 -10.15 -4.06
N THR A 189 7.98 -9.13 -4.21
CA THR A 189 9.31 -9.17 -4.82
C THR A 189 10.33 -8.56 -3.86
N LEU A 190 11.47 -9.24 -3.71
CA LEU A 190 12.62 -8.78 -2.93
C LEU A 190 13.77 -8.55 -3.90
N GLN A 191 14.36 -7.35 -3.88
CA GLN A 191 15.39 -6.96 -4.83
C GLN A 191 16.55 -6.24 -4.13
N PRO A 192 17.79 -6.75 -4.21
CA PRO A 192 18.16 -8.05 -4.75
C PRO A 192 17.73 -9.20 -3.84
N THR A 193 17.66 -10.43 -4.37
CA THR A 193 17.32 -11.63 -3.57
C THR A 193 18.44 -12.05 -2.61
N TRP A 194 19.68 -11.66 -2.93
CA TRP A 194 20.89 -11.95 -2.16
C TRP A 194 21.61 -10.65 -1.80
N VAL A 195 21.75 -10.37 -0.50
CA VAL A 195 22.17 -9.06 0.02
C VAL A 195 23.25 -9.22 1.09
N ALA A 196 24.28 -8.37 1.06
CA ALA A 196 25.27 -8.32 2.13
C ALA A 196 24.68 -7.64 3.38
N VAL A 197 25.05 -8.11 4.57
CA VAL A 197 24.72 -7.44 5.83
C VAL A 197 25.09 -5.95 5.76
N GLY A 198 24.17 -5.08 6.16
CA GLY A 198 24.35 -3.62 6.15
C GLY A 198 24.12 -2.94 4.79
N LYS A 199 23.71 -3.69 3.76
CA LYS A 199 23.28 -3.13 2.47
C LYS A 199 21.76 -3.02 2.39
N SER A 200 21.28 -2.08 1.60
CA SER A 200 19.84 -1.88 1.38
C SER A 200 19.28 -2.88 0.37
N PHE A 201 18.04 -3.27 0.58
CA PHE A 201 17.22 -4.03 -0.36
C PHE A 201 15.81 -3.45 -0.40
N THR A 202 15.12 -3.72 -1.50
CA THR A 202 13.78 -3.21 -1.77
C THR A 202 12.78 -4.34 -1.69
N ILE A 203 11.69 -4.08 -0.99
CA ILE A 203 10.50 -4.92 -0.89
C ILE A 203 9.42 -4.26 -1.73
N GLU A 204 8.93 -4.95 -2.74
CA GLU A 204 7.86 -4.49 -3.61
C GLU A 204 6.67 -5.45 -3.47
N CYS A 205 5.49 -4.90 -3.21
CA CYS A 205 4.24 -5.63 -3.20
C CYS A 205 3.32 -5.10 -4.28
N ARG A 206 2.89 -5.99 -5.16
CA ARG A 206 2.07 -5.71 -6.33
C ARG A 206 0.75 -6.47 -6.28
N VAL A 207 -0.35 -5.76 -6.48
CA VAL A 207 -1.70 -6.31 -6.62
C VAL A 207 -2.22 -5.94 -8.01
N PRO A 208 -2.18 -6.86 -8.99
CA PRO A 208 -2.44 -6.53 -10.40
C PRO A 208 -3.87 -6.13 -10.73
N THR A 209 -4.86 -6.64 -9.98
CA THR A 209 -6.29 -6.47 -10.26
C THR A 209 -7.05 -6.26 -8.96
N VAL A 210 -7.42 -5.02 -8.68
CA VAL A 210 -8.17 -4.64 -7.46
C VAL A 210 -8.88 -3.31 -7.66
N GLU A 211 -10.12 -3.22 -7.17
CA GLU A 211 -10.94 -2.01 -7.25
C GLU A 211 -11.94 -1.98 -6.08
N PRO A 212 -12.25 -0.81 -5.50
CA PRO A 212 -11.64 0.50 -5.73
C PRO A 212 -10.30 0.68 -5.00
N LEU A 213 -9.37 1.39 -5.64
CA LEU A 213 -8.05 1.67 -5.05
C LEU A 213 -8.12 2.58 -3.82
N ASP A 214 -9.07 3.52 -3.76
CA ASP A 214 -9.20 4.44 -2.64
C ASP A 214 -9.63 3.78 -1.31
N SER A 215 -9.98 2.49 -1.38
CA SER A 215 -10.40 1.66 -0.26
C SER A 215 -9.39 0.52 0.02
N LEU A 216 -8.23 0.54 -0.65
CA LEU A 216 -7.18 -0.46 -0.54
C LEU A 216 -6.05 0.03 0.37
N THR A 217 -5.60 -0.85 1.26
CA THR A 217 -4.37 -0.70 2.03
C THR A 217 -3.49 -1.92 1.85
N LEU A 218 -2.21 -1.70 1.54
CA LEU A 218 -1.18 -2.73 1.50
C LEU A 218 -0.34 -2.66 2.78
N PHE A 219 -0.07 -3.80 3.38
CA PHE A 219 0.80 -3.94 4.55
C PHE A 219 1.96 -4.86 4.20
N LEU A 220 3.18 -4.39 4.43
CA LEU A 220 4.41 -5.16 4.30
C LEU A 220 4.83 -5.65 5.68
N PHE A 221 5.09 -6.95 5.80
CA PHE A 221 5.48 -7.59 7.05
C PHE A 221 6.86 -8.22 6.95
N ARG A 222 7.56 -8.21 8.09
CA ARG A 222 8.71 -9.06 8.41
C ARG A 222 8.33 -9.96 9.58
N GLY A 223 8.13 -11.25 9.32
CA GLY A 223 7.53 -12.16 10.29
C GLY A 223 6.14 -11.65 10.69
N ASN A 224 5.99 -11.25 11.97
CA ASN A 224 4.75 -10.69 12.51
C ASN A 224 4.78 -9.16 12.67
N GLU A 225 5.89 -8.51 12.31
CA GLU A 225 6.08 -7.07 12.44
C GLU A 225 5.66 -6.35 11.16
N THR A 226 4.84 -5.31 11.29
CA THR A 226 4.49 -4.43 10.16
C THR A 226 5.64 -3.46 9.90
N LEU A 227 6.30 -3.59 8.75
CA LEU A 227 7.38 -2.70 8.33
C LEU A 227 6.85 -1.40 7.71
N HIS A 228 5.81 -1.54 6.87
CA HIS A 228 5.27 -0.42 6.11
C HIS A 228 3.81 -0.67 5.79
N ASN A 229 3.02 0.40 5.76
CA ASN A 229 1.67 0.39 5.24
C ASN A 229 1.47 1.52 4.23
N GLN A 230 0.72 1.22 3.18
CA GLN A 230 0.40 2.20 2.15
C GLN A 230 -1.09 2.13 1.84
N THR A 231 -1.78 3.24 2.06
CA THR A 231 -3.17 3.43 1.64
C THR A 231 -3.18 4.17 0.31
N PHE A 232 -4.02 3.71 -0.61
CA PHE A 232 -4.12 4.27 -1.95
C PHE A 232 -5.22 5.33 -2.01
N GLY A 233 -5.02 6.35 -2.85
CA GLY A 233 -6.03 7.36 -3.13
C GLY A 233 -6.87 7.01 -4.35
N LYS A 234 -7.74 7.93 -4.77
CA LYS A 234 -8.45 7.82 -6.04
C LYS A 234 -7.43 7.90 -7.19
N ALA A 235 -7.17 6.78 -7.85
CA ALA A 235 -6.36 6.75 -9.06
C ALA A 235 -7.20 7.12 -10.28
N ALA A 236 -6.54 7.51 -11.37
CA ALA A 236 -7.19 7.63 -12.67
C ALA A 236 -7.80 6.26 -13.07
N PRO A 237 -8.94 6.23 -13.78
CA PRO A 237 -9.69 5.00 -14.09
C PRO A 237 -8.89 3.89 -14.79
N ALA A 238 -7.71 4.22 -15.33
CA ALA A 238 -6.88 3.30 -16.10
C ALA A 238 -5.98 2.38 -15.26
N LEU A 239 -5.71 2.69 -13.98
CA LEU A 239 -4.92 1.81 -13.11
C LEU A 239 -5.84 1.01 -12.19
N GLN A 240 -6.00 -0.29 -12.48
CA GLN A 240 -6.56 -1.29 -11.55
C GLN A 240 -5.46 -2.05 -10.79
N GLU A 241 -4.26 -1.49 -10.80
CA GLU A 241 -3.05 -2.06 -10.22
C GLU A 241 -2.58 -1.19 -9.05
N ALA A 242 -2.22 -1.84 -7.95
CA ALA A 242 -1.62 -1.21 -6.78
C ALA A 242 -0.23 -1.76 -6.53
N THR A 243 0.75 -0.88 -6.34
CA THR A 243 2.13 -1.26 -6.00
C THR A 243 2.61 -0.43 -4.82
N ALA A 244 3.15 -1.11 -3.81
CA ALA A 244 3.80 -0.51 -2.66
C ALA A 244 5.27 -0.94 -2.61
N THR A 245 6.17 0.03 -2.40
CA THR A 245 7.61 -0.20 -2.43
C THR A 245 8.24 0.36 -1.16
N PHE A 246 9.03 -0.45 -0.47
CA PHE A 246 9.72 -0.07 0.77
C PHE A 246 11.17 -0.54 0.74
N SER A 247 12.10 0.34 1.10
CA SER A 247 13.53 0.01 1.19
C SER A 247 13.93 -0.20 2.64
N SER A 248 14.59 -1.31 2.92
CA SER A 248 15.11 -1.65 4.24
C SER A 248 16.60 -2.00 4.17
N THR A 249 17.29 -1.96 5.31
CA THR A 249 18.68 -2.44 5.41
C THR A 249 18.67 -3.90 5.84
N ALA A 250 19.52 -4.73 5.23
CA ALA A 250 19.62 -6.15 5.55
C ALA A 250 20.40 -6.37 6.85
N HIS A 251 19.76 -6.99 7.84
CA HIS A 251 20.34 -7.42 9.10
C HIS A 251 20.47 -8.95 9.18
N ARG A 252 21.30 -9.47 10.09
CA ARG A 252 21.53 -10.92 10.20
C ARG A 252 20.24 -11.68 10.53
N GLU A 253 19.42 -11.10 11.39
CA GLU A 253 18.13 -11.62 11.80
C GLU A 253 17.11 -11.70 10.67
N ASP A 254 17.21 -10.86 9.64
CA ASP A 254 16.25 -10.86 8.52
C ASP A 254 16.29 -12.17 7.73
N GLY A 255 17.43 -12.87 7.73
CA GLY A 255 17.58 -14.20 7.10
C GLY A 255 16.77 -15.31 7.79
N HIS A 256 16.28 -15.04 9.01
CA HIS A 256 15.42 -15.96 9.76
C HIS A 256 13.93 -15.61 9.68
N HIS A 257 13.58 -14.49 9.04
CA HIS A 257 12.21 -14.02 8.95
C HIS A 257 11.67 -14.10 7.52
N ASN A 258 10.37 -14.39 7.41
CA ASN A 258 9.67 -14.33 6.14
C ASN A 258 9.11 -12.93 5.91
N PHE A 259 9.35 -12.40 4.72
CA PHE A 259 8.66 -11.21 4.24
C PHE A 259 7.34 -11.62 3.61
N SER A 260 6.28 -10.88 3.91
CA SER A 260 4.95 -11.09 3.31
C SER A 260 4.27 -9.75 3.06
N CYS A 261 3.30 -9.75 2.13
CA CYS A 261 2.42 -8.61 1.91
C CYS A 261 0.97 -9.03 2.12
N LEU A 262 0.20 -8.18 2.79
CA LEU A 262 -1.24 -8.29 2.90
C LEU A 262 -1.90 -7.14 2.14
N ALA A 263 -2.80 -7.49 1.23
CA ALA A 263 -3.73 -6.54 0.65
C ALA A 263 -5.04 -6.59 1.42
N VAL A 264 -5.54 -5.44 1.88
CA VAL A 264 -6.83 -5.28 2.56
C VAL A 264 -7.67 -4.27 1.78
N LEU A 265 -8.80 -4.72 1.25
CA LEU A 265 -9.82 -3.90 0.61
C LEU A 265 -10.99 -3.74 1.58
N ASP A 266 -11.14 -2.54 2.16
CA ASP A 266 -12.18 -2.22 3.14
C ASP A 266 -13.35 -1.47 2.51
N LEU A 267 -14.49 -2.13 2.36
CA LEU A 267 -15.68 -1.58 1.72
C LEU A 267 -16.81 -1.28 2.71
N MET A 268 -16.54 -1.32 4.01
CA MET A 268 -17.56 -1.12 5.06
C MET A 268 -18.27 0.23 4.91
N SER A 269 -17.53 1.29 4.59
CA SER A 269 -18.06 2.65 4.39
C SER A 269 -19.01 2.78 3.17
N ARG A 270 -18.96 1.81 2.26
CA ARG A 270 -19.78 1.69 1.05
C ARG A 270 -20.89 0.63 1.18
N GLY A 271 -21.03 0.00 2.35
CA GLY A 271 -22.02 -1.05 2.60
C GLY A 271 -21.60 -2.45 2.13
N GLY A 272 -20.31 -2.67 1.91
CA GLY A 272 -19.72 -3.97 1.59
C GLY A 272 -19.02 -4.62 2.79
N ASN A 273 -18.19 -5.62 2.51
CA ASN A 273 -17.37 -6.33 3.50
C ASN A 273 -15.87 -6.00 3.31
N ILE A 274 -15.05 -6.49 4.23
CA ILE A 274 -13.58 -6.42 4.12
C ILE A 274 -13.07 -7.66 3.40
N PHE A 275 -12.30 -7.47 2.34
CA PHE A 275 -11.62 -8.55 1.60
C PHE A 275 -10.12 -8.43 1.82
N HIS A 276 -9.45 -9.56 2.04
CA HIS A 276 -8.01 -9.54 2.23
C HIS A 276 -7.32 -10.75 1.62
N LYS A 277 -6.06 -10.58 1.24
CA LYS A 277 -5.23 -11.64 0.66
C LYS A 277 -3.77 -11.45 1.01
N TYR A 278 -3.12 -12.53 1.44
CA TYR A 278 -1.68 -12.58 1.65
C TYR A 278 -0.94 -13.01 0.39
N SER A 279 0.27 -12.47 0.19
CA SER A 279 1.25 -12.99 -0.75
C SER A 279 1.84 -14.32 -0.26
N ALA A 280 2.50 -15.05 -1.14
CA ALA A 280 3.43 -16.08 -0.70
C ALA A 280 4.55 -15.44 0.14
N PRO A 281 4.99 -16.08 1.24
CA PRO A 281 6.14 -15.60 2.00
C PRO A 281 7.43 -15.71 1.17
N LYS A 282 8.34 -14.77 1.35
CA LYS A 282 9.69 -14.83 0.76
C LYS A 282 10.76 -14.62 1.81
N MET A 283 11.84 -15.38 1.71
CA MET A 283 13.03 -15.21 2.54
C MET A 283 14.05 -14.37 1.79
N LEU A 284 14.77 -13.53 2.52
CA LEU A 284 15.91 -12.79 2.00
C LEU A 284 17.18 -13.62 2.22
N GLU A 285 17.98 -13.82 1.18
CA GLU A 285 19.27 -14.47 1.34
C GLU A 285 20.31 -13.42 1.77
N ILE A 286 20.96 -13.67 2.91
CA ILE A 286 21.88 -12.72 3.52
C ILE A 286 23.25 -13.36 3.66
N TYR A 287 24.29 -12.63 3.25
CA TYR A 287 25.67 -13.06 3.44
C TYR A 287 26.46 -12.02 4.22
N GLU A 288 27.40 -12.50 5.00
CA GLU A 288 28.38 -11.63 5.65
C GLU A 288 29.48 -11.32 4.65
N PRO A 289 29.73 -10.03 4.32
CA PRO A 289 30.89 -9.68 3.53
C PRO A 289 32.12 -10.08 4.35
N VAL A 290 32.94 -10.98 3.81
CA VAL A 290 34.23 -11.33 4.42
C VAL A 290 35.02 -10.04 4.53
N SER A 291 35.35 -9.64 5.77
CA SER A 291 36.22 -8.50 5.98
C SER A 291 37.59 -8.90 5.44
N ASP A 292 37.92 -8.37 4.26
CA ASP A 292 39.16 -8.65 3.56
C ASP A 292 40.39 -8.01 4.25
N SER A 293 40.30 -7.82 5.56
CA SER A 293 41.36 -7.43 6.46
C SER A 293 42.59 -8.31 6.25
N GLN A 294 42.43 -9.62 6.02
CA GLN A 294 43.58 -10.49 5.73
C GLN A 294 44.26 -10.16 4.40
N MET A 295 43.51 -9.96 3.31
CA MET A 295 44.13 -9.57 2.03
C MET A 295 44.71 -8.16 2.09
N VAL A 296 44.05 -7.21 2.77
CA VAL A 296 44.58 -5.86 3.00
C VAL A 296 45.85 -5.91 3.86
N ILE A 297 45.88 -6.72 4.91
CA ILE A 297 47.08 -6.92 5.74
C ILE A 297 48.20 -7.56 4.92
N ILE A 298 47.91 -8.58 4.12
CA ILE A 298 48.91 -9.25 3.27
C ILE A 298 49.46 -8.26 2.23
N VAL A 299 48.60 -7.54 1.52
CA VAL A 299 49.00 -6.54 0.51
C VAL A 299 49.81 -5.42 1.14
N THR A 300 49.41 -4.92 2.31
CA THR A 300 50.16 -3.87 3.02
C THR A 300 51.51 -4.36 3.52
N VAL A 301 51.61 -5.56 4.11
CA VAL A 301 52.87 -6.16 4.57
C VAL A 301 53.81 -6.40 3.39
N VAL A 302 53.33 -7.01 2.31
CA VAL A 302 54.12 -7.26 1.10
C VAL A 302 54.62 -5.94 0.49
N SER A 303 53.75 -4.94 0.41
CA SER A 303 54.13 -3.60 -0.08
C SER A 303 55.25 -2.98 0.76
N VAL A 304 55.12 -2.99 2.09
CA VAL A 304 56.15 -2.45 3.01
C VAL A 304 57.48 -3.20 2.87
N LEU A 305 57.45 -4.53 2.80
CA LEU A 305 58.66 -5.34 2.61
C LEU A 305 59.37 -5.00 1.30
N LEU A 306 58.62 -4.80 0.21
CA LEU A 306 59.19 -4.37 -1.07
C LEU A 306 59.79 -2.96 -1.00
N PHE A 307 59.11 -2.02 -0.34
CA PHE A 307 59.66 -0.68 -0.11
C PHE A 307 60.96 -0.71 0.70
N LEU A 308 61.02 -1.51 1.77
CA LEU A 308 62.24 -1.69 2.57
C LEU A 308 63.39 -2.30 1.75
N PHE A 309 63.08 -3.28 0.89
CA PHE A 309 64.07 -3.88 0.01
C PHE A 309 64.62 -2.86 -1.01
N VAL A 310 63.74 -2.11 -1.68
CA VAL A 310 64.14 -1.09 -2.67
C VAL A 310 64.96 0.03 -2.02
N THR A 311 64.54 0.52 -0.86
CA THR A 311 65.28 1.54 -0.11
C THR A 311 66.64 1.04 0.36
N SER A 312 66.73 -0.21 0.84
CA SER A 312 68.02 -0.82 1.21
C SER A 312 68.98 -0.87 0.01
N VAL A 313 68.52 -1.32 -1.15
CA VAL A 313 69.32 -1.35 -2.39
C VAL A 313 69.79 0.05 -2.78
N LEU A 314 68.91 1.06 -2.77
CA LEU A 314 69.26 2.45 -3.07
C LEU A 314 70.29 3.03 -2.08
N LEU A 315 70.13 2.76 -0.78
CA LEU A 315 71.11 3.16 0.23
C LEU A 315 72.45 2.49 -0.02
N CYS A 316 72.49 1.19 -0.34
CA CYS A 316 73.72 0.49 -0.72
C CYS A 316 74.40 1.15 -1.93
N PHE A 317 73.65 1.59 -2.94
CA PHE A 317 74.20 2.34 -4.06
C PHE A 317 74.78 3.69 -3.62
N ILE A 318 74.03 4.48 -2.84
CA ILE A 318 74.48 5.79 -2.35
C ILE A 318 75.74 5.65 -1.48
N PHE A 319 75.77 4.71 -0.54
CA PHE A 319 76.95 4.45 0.28
C PHE A 319 78.14 3.96 -0.55
N SER A 320 77.91 3.10 -1.55
CA SER A 320 78.96 2.65 -2.46
C SER A 320 79.51 3.78 -3.31
N GLN A 321 78.66 4.68 -3.80
CA GLN A 321 79.07 5.88 -4.54
C GLN A 321 79.84 6.84 -3.64
N HIS A 322 79.32 7.16 -2.46
CA HIS A 322 79.99 8.02 -1.50
C HIS A 322 81.30 7.42 -1.00
N TRP A 323 81.40 6.10 -0.83
CA TRP A 323 82.64 5.42 -0.48
C TRP A 323 83.65 5.42 -1.64
N ARG A 324 83.21 5.25 -2.90
CA ARG A 324 84.05 5.51 -4.08
C ARG A 324 84.56 6.94 -4.08
N GLN A 325 83.69 7.91 -3.84
CA GLN A 325 84.00 9.33 -3.88
C GLN A 325 84.95 9.75 -2.74
N ARG A 326 84.80 9.16 -1.54
CA ARG A 326 85.77 9.31 -0.43
C ARG A 326 87.12 8.65 -0.74
N ARG A 327 87.14 7.50 -1.42
CA ARG A 327 88.40 6.89 -1.87
C ARG A 327 89.11 7.68 -2.98
N THR A 328 88.39 8.41 -3.82
CA THR A 328 88.98 9.27 -4.86
C THR A 328 89.35 10.68 -4.39
N GLY A 329 89.27 10.96 -3.08
CA GLY A 329 89.50 12.28 -2.50
C GLY A 329 90.75 12.40 -1.62
N THR A 330 91.94 11.97 -2.07
CA THR A 330 93.25 12.52 -1.68
C THR A 330 94.36 11.94 -2.58
N TYR A 331 94.51 12.48 -3.79
CA TYR A 331 95.82 12.50 -4.46
C TYR A 331 96.18 13.96 -4.65
N GLY A 332 97.09 14.45 -3.80
CA GLY A 332 97.70 15.75 -3.98
C GLY A 332 98.53 15.75 -5.24
N VAL A 333 98.13 16.54 -6.24
CA VAL A 333 98.99 16.86 -7.38
C VAL A 333 99.95 17.96 -6.93
N ARG A 334 101.09 17.55 -6.34
CA ARG A 334 102.30 18.39 -6.18
C ARG A 334 103.53 17.61 -6.66
N ALA A 335 104.11 18.13 -7.75
CA ALA A 335 105.43 17.82 -8.34
C ALA A 335 105.58 16.41 -8.98
N ALA A 336 106.17 16.22 -10.16
CA ALA A 336 107.14 17.03 -10.87
C ALA A 336 107.10 16.76 -12.39
N TRP A 337 107.08 17.82 -13.20
CA TRP A 337 107.73 17.80 -14.52
C TRP A 337 108.77 18.90 -14.56
N ARG A 338 109.99 18.55 -14.12
CA ARG A 338 111.20 19.32 -14.42
C ARG A 338 111.60 19.02 -15.87
N ARG A 339 111.41 20.00 -16.76
CA ARG A 339 112.35 20.30 -17.85
C ARG A 339 112.50 21.82 -17.94
N LEU A 340 113.46 22.35 -17.18
CA LEU A 340 114.21 23.57 -17.53
C LEU A 340 115.48 23.07 -18.25
N PRO A 341 115.97 23.77 -19.29
CA PRO A 341 116.73 25.03 -19.12
C PRO A 341 116.27 26.09 -20.15
N GLN A 342 116.61 27.37 -20.17
CA GLN A 342 117.70 28.23 -19.70
C GLN A 342 117.14 29.66 -19.97
N ALA A 343 117.49 30.75 -19.28
CA ALA A 343 118.74 31.47 -19.46
C ALA A 343 118.73 32.81 -18.68
N PHE A 344 119.88 33.11 -18.06
CA PHE A 344 120.59 34.41 -17.97
C PHE A 344 119.89 35.65 -17.33
N ARG A 345 120.37 36.10 -16.15
CA ARG A 345 121.45 37.12 -15.86
C ARG A 345 120.96 38.58 -16.00
N PRO A 346 121.62 39.60 -15.39
CA PRO A 346 122.76 39.59 -14.45
C PRO A 346 122.41 40.00 -13.01
#